data_AF-A0A969F443-F1
#
_entry.id   AF-A0A969F443-F1
#
_cell.length_a   1.000
_cell.length_b   1.000
_cell.length_c   1.000
_cell.angle_alpha   90.00
_cell.angle_beta   90.00
_cell.angle_gamma   90.00
#
_symmetry.space_group_name_H-M   'P 1'
#
loop_
_entity.id
_entity.type
_entity.pdbx_description
1 polymer ?
#
loop_
_entity_poly.entity_id
_entity_poly.type
_entity_poly.pdbx_seq_one_letter_code
_entity_poly.pdbx_strand_id
1 'polypeptide(L)'
;MWVDDHHTLQQSRRSAAIGFVNFTGTAGIWRATAIEAAGGWRSASLVEDCELSFRALFAGFRTRFVRDVVVPAELPQTIDAYRLQQKRWTQGWAQLQRLHLGHLLRRYPAPLLRRAYLTYVMCISWQWPLWAIWVLIFPFLIAHDLWIASLDARYGALLYLLPPLGFALFTAVAAARESTYTYSMNSLPNRADIATRFARVVPYLFVNTAMLPHHVCAFLEGLFGPMHAEFERTPKTAAVTATATNSIPSTRPVASRSPKPRLDRRAYFAADLGFTAVSLCWATHFSLAGNYFAALGAAWLAACIAGLRVAQALPRAGR
;
A
#
# COMPACT_ATOMS: atom_id res chain seq x y z
N MET A 1 0.08 6.46 -9.72
CA MET A 1 -0.88 5.39 -10.02
C MET A 1 -1.80 5.24 -8.84
N TRP A 2 -3.10 5.36 -9.07
CA TRP A 2 -4.13 5.11 -8.06
C TRP A 2 -4.49 3.62 -8.05
N VAL A 3 -5.40 3.21 -7.16
CA VAL A 3 -5.86 1.81 -7.03
C VAL A 3 -6.29 1.26 -8.39
N ASP A 4 -7.08 2.02 -9.15
CA ASP A 4 -7.56 1.61 -10.48
C ASP A 4 -6.41 1.46 -11.48
N ASP A 5 -5.48 2.41 -11.51
CA ASP A 5 -4.32 2.35 -12.41
C ASP A 5 -3.41 1.15 -12.09
N HIS A 6 -3.26 0.83 -10.80
CA HIS A 6 -2.50 -0.34 -10.32
C HIS A 6 -3.13 -1.64 -10.85
N HIS A 7 -4.44 -1.81 -10.74
CA HIS A 7 -5.13 -2.99 -11.24
C HIS A 7 -5.04 -3.08 -12.78
N THR A 8 -5.39 -2.01 -13.49
CA THR A 8 -5.45 -2.03 -14.95
C THR A 8 -4.08 -2.20 -15.60
N LEU A 9 -3.02 -1.55 -15.11
CA LEU A 9 -1.68 -1.68 -15.68
C LEU A 9 -0.90 -2.88 -15.12
N GLN A 10 -0.75 -2.92 -13.80
CA GLN A 10 0.20 -3.84 -13.17
C GLN A 10 -0.36 -5.25 -13.12
N GLN A 11 -1.65 -5.40 -12.75
CA GLN A 11 -2.26 -6.73 -12.65
C GLN A 11 -2.57 -7.31 -14.05
N SER A 12 -2.97 -6.50 -15.04
CA SER A 12 -3.13 -7.01 -16.41
C SER A 12 -1.82 -7.52 -17.01
N ARG A 13 -0.72 -6.76 -16.87
CA ARG A 13 0.59 -7.19 -17.36
C ARG A 13 1.11 -8.42 -16.63
N ARG A 14 0.94 -8.49 -15.30
CA ARG A 14 1.26 -9.68 -14.49
C ARG A 14 0.50 -10.91 -14.95
N SER A 15 -0.81 -10.76 -15.16
CA SER A 15 -1.67 -11.81 -15.67
C SER A 15 -1.19 -12.31 -17.03
N ALA A 16 -0.85 -11.41 -17.96
CA ALA A 16 -0.43 -11.78 -19.31
C ALA A 16 0.97 -12.42 -19.33
N ALA A 17 1.94 -11.84 -18.61
CA ALA A 17 3.34 -12.27 -18.69
C ALA A 17 3.64 -13.50 -17.82
N ILE A 18 2.98 -13.65 -16.68
CA ILE A 18 3.37 -14.63 -15.65
C ILE A 18 2.23 -15.61 -15.32
N GLY A 19 0.99 -15.28 -15.70
CA GLY A 19 -0.19 -16.09 -15.38
C GLY A 19 -0.48 -16.10 -13.88
N PHE A 20 -0.03 -15.08 -13.15
CA PHE A 20 -0.23 -14.93 -11.72
C PHE A 20 -0.54 -13.48 -11.33
N VAL A 21 -1.62 -13.31 -10.59
CA VAL A 21 -2.13 -12.10 -9.95
C VAL A 21 -2.77 -12.58 -8.65
N ASN A 22 -2.38 -12.01 -7.53
CA ASN A 22 -3.02 -12.34 -6.27
C ASN A 22 -4.46 -11.80 -6.26
N PHE A 23 -5.36 -12.57 -5.67
CA PHE A 23 -6.72 -12.12 -5.40
C PHE A 23 -6.69 -11.01 -4.34
N THR A 24 -7.58 -10.03 -4.50
CA THR A 24 -7.64 -8.81 -3.66
C THR A 24 -8.98 -8.69 -2.92
N GLY A 25 -9.57 -9.85 -2.60
CA GLY A 25 -10.66 -9.98 -1.64
C GLY A 25 -12.06 -9.85 -2.21
N THR A 26 -12.23 -9.25 -3.38
CA THR A 26 -13.54 -9.03 -4.03
C THR A 26 -13.41 -9.09 -5.56
N ALA A 27 -14.56 -9.11 -6.26
CA ALA A 27 -14.63 -8.98 -7.72
C ALA A 27 -13.83 -10.04 -8.49
N GLY A 28 -13.83 -11.29 -8.03
CA GLY A 28 -13.21 -12.40 -8.75
C GLY A 28 -13.94 -13.72 -8.51
N ILE A 29 -13.65 -14.67 -9.39
CA ILE A 29 -14.28 -15.98 -9.44
C ILE A 29 -13.20 -17.03 -9.21
N TRP A 30 -13.52 -18.01 -8.36
CA TRP A 30 -12.66 -19.14 -8.07
C TRP A 30 -13.23 -20.42 -8.67
N ARG A 31 -12.34 -21.23 -9.24
CA ARG A 31 -12.68 -22.62 -9.55
C ARG A 31 -12.69 -23.41 -8.24
N ALA A 32 -13.76 -24.14 -7.94
CA ALA A 32 -13.89 -24.93 -6.71
C ALA A 32 -12.68 -25.87 -6.49
N THR A 33 -12.33 -26.66 -7.52
CA THR A 33 -11.14 -27.54 -7.51
C THR A 33 -9.82 -26.82 -7.19
N ALA A 34 -9.68 -25.52 -7.50
CA ALA A 34 -8.47 -24.76 -7.15
C ALA A 34 -8.41 -24.45 -5.65
N ILE A 35 -9.55 -24.14 -5.04
CA ILE A 35 -9.68 -23.94 -3.59
C ILE A 35 -9.40 -25.27 -2.88
N GLU A 36 -9.99 -26.36 -3.35
CA GLU A 36 -9.81 -27.71 -2.79
C GLU A 36 -8.35 -28.16 -2.87
N ALA A 37 -7.72 -28.05 -4.05
CA ALA A 37 -6.31 -28.40 -4.24
C ALA A 37 -5.35 -27.53 -3.43
N ALA A 38 -5.71 -26.27 -3.16
CA ALA A 38 -4.95 -25.41 -2.26
C ALA A 38 -5.13 -25.78 -0.78
N GLY A 39 -6.12 -26.61 -0.44
CA GLY A 39 -6.44 -26.99 0.94
C GLY A 39 -7.36 -25.99 1.65
N GLY A 40 -8.29 -25.37 0.91
CA GLY A 40 -9.38 -24.55 1.45
C GLY A 40 -8.98 -23.13 1.87
N TRP A 41 -9.94 -22.41 2.44
CA TRP A 41 -9.71 -21.11 3.09
C TRP A 41 -9.05 -21.31 4.46
N ARG A 42 -8.12 -20.43 4.83
CA ARG A 42 -7.38 -20.48 6.10
C ARG A 42 -7.30 -19.09 6.71
N SER A 43 -7.40 -18.98 8.03
CA SER A 43 -7.28 -17.73 8.79
C SER A 43 -5.86 -17.45 9.30
N ALA A 44 -4.85 -18.13 8.74
CA ALA A 44 -3.46 -18.04 9.20
C ALA A 44 -2.77 -16.71 8.86
N SER A 45 -3.38 -15.88 8.00
CA SER A 45 -2.88 -14.56 7.59
C SER A 45 -4.05 -13.58 7.50
N LEU A 46 -3.79 -12.30 7.76
CA LEU A 46 -4.76 -11.21 7.58
C LEU A 46 -5.12 -10.92 6.12
N VAL A 47 -4.43 -11.55 5.18
CA VAL A 47 -4.71 -11.53 3.73
C VAL A 47 -4.95 -12.95 3.25
N GLU A 48 -5.99 -13.59 3.78
CA GLU A 48 -6.36 -14.99 3.49
C GLU A 48 -6.59 -15.27 2.00
N ASP A 49 -7.09 -14.25 1.30
CA ASP A 49 -7.33 -14.23 -0.15
C ASP A 49 -6.03 -14.29 -0.96
N CYS A 50 -5.07 -13.45 -0.60
CA CYS A 50 -3.75 -13.40 -1.21
C CYS A 50 -2.96 -14.67 -0.88
N GLU A 51 -3.05 -15.13 0.37
CA GLU A 51 -2.44 -16.38 0.83
C GLU A 51 -2.97 -17.60 0.08
N LEU A 52 -4.29 -17.69 -0.12
CA LEU A 52 -4.91 -18.71 -0.96
C LEU A 52 -4.41 -18.63 -2.41
N SER A 53 -4.19 -17.43 -2.94
CA SER A 53 -3.67 -17.23 -4.30
C SER A 53 -2.28 -17.84 -4.49
N PHE A 54 -1.39 -17.66 -3.52
CA PHE A 54 -0.05 -18.28 -3.57
C PHE A 54 -0.11 -19.80 -3.41
N ARG A 55 -0.99 -20.33 -2.55
CA ARG A 55 -1.17 -21.79 -2.45
C ARG A 55 -1.73 -22.39 -3.74
N ALA A 56 -2.70 -21.74 -4.36
CA ALA A 56 -3.23 -22.17 -5.66
C ALA A 56 -2.14 -22.14 -6.74
N LEU A 57 -1.27 -21.12 -6.75
CA LEU A 57 -0.10 -21.05 -7.62
C LEU A 57 0.86 -22.23 -7.38
N PHE A 58 1.13 -22.60 -6.13
CA PHE A 58 1.98 -23.75 -5.80
C PHE A 58 1.33 -25.08 -6.20
N ALA A 59 0.00 -25.16 -6.20
CA ALA A 59 -0.76 -26.29 -6.73
C ALA A 59 -0.86 -26.30 -8.27
N GLY A 60 -0.17 -25.39 -8.97
CA GLY A 60 -0.09 -25.35 -10.43
C GLY A 60 -1.21 -24.57 -11.12
N PHE A 61 -2.11 -23.93 -10.37
CA PHE A 61 -3.15 -23.10 -10.96
C PHE A 61 -2.60 -21.76 -11.44
N ARG A 62 -3.30 -21.18 -12.41
CA ARG A 62 -3.03 -19.85 -12.97
C ARG A 62 -4.22 -18.94 -12.70
N THR A 63 -3.94 -17.66 -12.59
CA THR A 63 -4.96 -16.62 -12.42
C THR A 63 -4.99 -15.73 -13.64
N ARG A 64 -6.17 -15.22 -14.00
CA ARG A 64 -6.34 -14.26 -15.09
C ARG A 64 -7.03 -13.00 -14.58
N PHE A 65 -6.44 -11.84 -14.86
CA PHE A 65 -7.08 -10.55 -14.66
C PHE A 65 -7.91 -10.19 -15.90
N VAL A 66 -9.18 -9.86 -15.71
CA VAL A 66 -10.10 -9.47 -16.79
C VAL A 66 -10.36 -7.97 -16.65
N ARG A 67 -9.70 -7.18 -17.50
CA ARG A 67 -9.73 -5.71 -17.39
C ARG A 67 -11.07 -5.10 -17.84
N ASP A 68 -11.82 -5.82 -18.68
CA ASP A 68 -13.04 -5.30 -19.33
C ASP A 68 -14.27 -5.41 -18.42
N VAL A 69 -14.16 -6.06 -17.27
CA VAL A 69 -15.23 -6.19 -16.28
C VAL A 69 -14.92 -5.28 -15.10
N VAL A 70 -15.64 -4.16 -15.02
CA VAL A 70 -15.46 -3.14 -13.98
C VAL A 70 -16.46 -3.36 -12.85
N VAL A 71 -15.97 -3.42 -11.61
CA VAL A 71 -16.80 -3.52 -10.40
C VAL A 71 -16.53 -2.31 -9.50
N PRO A 72 -17.52 -1.44 -9.24
CA PRO A 72 -17.35 -0.32 -8.33
C PRO A 72 -16.98 -0.78 -6.92
N ALA A 73 -15.98 -0.13 -6.32
CA ALA A 73 -15.52 -0.43 -4.97
C ALA A 73 -15.72 0.78 -4.04
N GLU A 74 -16.11 0.50 -2.79
CA GLU A 74 -16.20 1.52 -1.75
C GLU A 74 -14.82 1.73 -1.10
N LEU A 75 -14.35 2.99 -1.10
CA LEU A 75 -13.11 3.40 -0.43
C LEU A 75 -13.37 3.78 1.04
N PRO A 76 -12.37 3.65 1.93
CA PRO A 76 -12.51 4.12 3.31
C PRO A 76 -12.83 5.62 3.37
N GLN A 77 -13.90 5.97 4.08
CA GLN A 77 -14.37 7.37 4.20
C GLN A 77 -13.56 8.19 5.22
N THR A 78 -12.78 7.54 6.09
CA THR A 78 -12.02 8.21 7.14
C THR A 78 -10.56 7.77 7.14
N ILE A 79 -9.67 8.65 7.60
CA ILE A 79 -8.24 8.36 7.75
C ILE A 79 -8.00 7.18 8.71
N ASP A 80 -8.82 7.06 9.77
CA ASP A 80 -8.71 5.93 10.70
C ASP A 80 -9.08 4.60 10.03
N ALA A 81 -10.16 4.57 9.26
CA ALA A 81 -10.57 3.39 8.51
C ALA A 81 -9.53 3.01 7.44
N TYR A 82 -8.93 4.01 6.79
CA TYR A 82 -7.82 3.82 5.85
C TYR A 82 -6.58 3.25 6.56
N ARG A 83 -6.17 3.81 7.70
CA ARG A 83 -5.03 3.30 8.49
C ARG A 83 -5.22 1.86 8.93
N LEU A 84 -6.43 1.51 9.38
CA LEU A 84 -6.73 0.14 9.77
C LEU A 84 -6.66 -0.82 8.57
N GLN A 85 -7.16 -0.40 7.40
CA GLN A 85 -7.03 -1.18 6.17
C GLN A 85 -5.55 -1.37 5.78
N GLN A 86 -4.77 -0.29 5.75
CA GLN A 86 -3.34 -0.33 5.42
C GLN A 86 -2.53 -1.16 6.41
N LYS A 87 -2.87 -1.12 7.70
CA LYS A 87 -2.28 -1.97 8.73
C LYS A 87 -2.46 -3.44 8.35
N ARG A 88 -3.71 -3.86 8.12
CA ARG A 88 -4.04 -5.26 7.82
C ARG A 88 -3.35 -5.76 6.57
N TRP A 89 -3.35 -4.96 5.50
CA TRP A 89 -2.66 -5.31 4.27
C TRP A 89 -1.16 -5.48 4.50
N THR A 90 -0.51 -4.49 5.11
CA THR A 90 0.94 -4.52 5.34
C THR A 90 1.35 -5.71 6.22
N GLN A 91 0.59 -5.96 7.30
CA GLN A 91 0.77 -7.11 8.18
C GLN A 91 0.58 -8.43 7.47
N GLY A 92 -0.53 -8.59 6.75
CA GLY A 92 -0.85 -9.81 6.04
C GLY A 92 0.20 -10.16 4.98
N TRP A 93 0.73 -9.18 4.25
CA TRP A 93 1.84 -9.42 3.32
C TRP A 93 3.11 -9.93 4.03
N ALA A 94 3.43 -9.42 5.23
CA ALA A 94 4.57 -9.92 6.00
C ALA A 94 4.31 -11.33 6.57
N GLN A 95 3.10 -11.61 7.05
CA GLN A 95 2.67 -12.95 7.50
C GLN A 95 2.73 -13.98 6.35
N LEU A 96 2.27 -13.60 5.16
CA LEU A 96 2.36 -14.41 3.95
C LEU A 96 3.79 -14.85 3.65
N GLN A 97 4.76 -13.94 3.79
CA GLN A 97 6.17 -14.25 3.57
C GLN A 97 6.68 -15.27 4.58
N ARG A 98 6.31 -15.13 5.86
CA ARG A 98 6.70 -16.09 6.90
C ARG A 98 6.21 -17.50 6.58
N LEU A 99 5.00 -17.61 6.02
CA LEU A 99 4.41 -18.90 5.66
C LEU A 99 5.05 -19.51 4.42
N HIS A 100 5.27 -18.71 3.36
CA HIS A 100 5.47 -19.24 2.01
C HIS A 100 6.79 -18.87 1.35
N LEU A 101 7.60 -17.96 1.91
CA LEU A 101 8.88 -17.56 1.30
C LEU A 101 9.87 -18.70 1.20
N GLY A 102 10.01 -19.50 2.26
CA GLY A 102 10.86 -20.69 2.23
C GLY A 102 10.43 -21.69 1.15
N HIS A 103 9.12 -21.91 1.00
CA HIS A 103 8.57 -22.79 -0.02
C HIS A 103 8.85 -22.26 -1.44
N LEU A 104 8.55 -20.98 -1.69
CA LEU A 104 8.78 -20.34 -3.00
C LEU A 104 10.26 -20.38 -3.40
N LEU A 105 11.17 -20.13 -2.44
CA LEU A 105 12.59 -20.07 -2.73
C LEU A 105 13.24 -21.44 -2.85
N ARG A 106 12.79 -22.46 -2.14
CA ARG A 106 13.52 -23.74 -2.06
C ARG A 106 12.80 -24.92 -2.71
N ARG A 107 11.46 -24.88 -2.80
CA ARG A 107 10.64 -26.03 -3.18
C ARG A 107 9.82 -25.81 -4.45
N TYR A 108 9.44 -24.58 -4.76
CA TYR A 108 8.61 -24.30 -5.93
C TYR A 108 9.39 -24.54 -7.24
N PRO A 109 8.97 -25.50 -8.09
CA PRO A 109 9.71 -25.88 -9.30
C PRO A 109 9.42 -24.89 -10.43
N ALA A 110 10.16 -23.78 -10.48
CA ALA A 110 10.03 -22.77 -11.53
C ALA A 110 11.39 -22.18 -11.93
N PRO A 111 11.52 -21.63 -13.16
CA PRO A 111 12.72 -20.92 -13.59
C PRO A 111 13.10 -19.79 -12.63
N LEU A 112 14.40 -19.52 -12.51
CA LEU A 112 14.94 -18.54 -11.55
C LEU A 112 14.27 -17.16 -11.71
N LEU A 113 14.11 -16.67 -12.94
CA LEU A 113 13.48 -15.37 -13.19
C LEU A 113 12.01 -15.32 -12.71
N ARG A 114 11.25 -16.40 -12.92
CA ARG A 114 9.87 -16.51 -12.44
C ARG A 114 9.83 -16.54 -10.92
N ARG A 115 10.72 -17.30 -10.27
CA ARG A 115 10.86 -17.32 -8.81
C ARG A 115 11.22 -15.95 -8.26
N ALA A 116 12.23 -15.28 -8.83
CA ALA A 116 12.66 -13.94 -8.43
C ALA A 116 11.51 -12.93 -8.53
N TYR A 117 10.72 -12.98 -9.61
CA TYR A 117 9.56 -12.12 -9.76
C TYR A 117 8.49 -12.41 -8.70
N LEU A 118 8.14 -13.67 -8.49
CA LEU A 118 7.15 -14.06 -7.47
C LEU A 118 7.61 -13.67 -6.06
N THR A 119 8.91 -13.78 -5.78
CA THR A 119 9.52 -13.31 -4.54
C THR A 119 9.38 -11.81 -4.41
N TYR A 120 9.66 -11.04 -5.45
CA TYR A 120 9.42 -9.60 -5.46
C TYR A 120 7.97 -9.24 -5.15
N VAL A 121 6.99 -9.94 -5.77
CA VAL A 121 5.56 -9.72 -5.48
C VAL A 121 5.22 -10.04 -4.04
N MET A 122 5.67 -11.19 -3.53
CA MET A 122 5.37 -11.62 -2.16
C MET A 122 6.03 -10.73 -1.11
N CYS A 123 7.22 -10.19 -1.41
CA CYS A 123 7.99 -9.31 -0.55
C CYS A 123 7.70 -7.82 -0.79
N ILE A 124 6.60 -7.46 -1.47
CA ILE A 124 6.30 -6.06 -1.79
C ILE A 124 6.21 -5.15 -0.55
N SER A 125 5.81 -5.68 0.61
CA SER A 125 5.74 -4.91 1.85
C SER A 125 7.11 -4.47 2.41
N TRP A 126 8.23 -5.03 1.93
CA TRP A 126 9.58 -4.56 2.28
C TRP A 126 9.87 -3.15 1.77
N GLN A 127 9.10 -2.64 0.81
CA GLN A 127 9.25 -1.27 0.35
C GLN A 127 9.14 -0.25 1.50
N TRP A 128 8.33 -0.54 2.54
CA TRP A 128 8.11 0.37 3.67
C TRP A 128 9.33 0.52 4.58
N PRO A 129 9.90 -0.56 5.18
CA PRO A 129 11.11 -0.43 5.98
C PRO A 129 12.31 0.05 5.14
N LEU A 130 12.44 -0.37 3.88
CA LEU A 130 13.52 0.12 3.01
C LEU A 130 13.41 1.62 2.74
N TRP A 131 12.20 2.12 2.50
CA TRP A 131 11.97 3.54 2.34
C TRP A 131 12.20 4.33 3.64
N ALA A 132 11.80 3.77 4.79
CA ALA A 132 12.09 4.36 6.09
C ALA A 132 13.60 4.46 6.36
N ILE A 133 14.36 3.38 6.11
CA ILE A 133 15.82 3.38 6.21
C ILE A 133 16.41 4.47 5.31
N TRP A 134 15.95 4.55 4.05
CA TRP A 134 16.40 5.58 3.12
C TRP A 134 16.12 6.99 3.65
N VAL A 135 14.90 7.29 4.09
CA VAL A 135 14.49 8.60 4.60
C VAL A 135 15.27 9.00 5.86
N LEU A 136 15.61 8.04 6.72
CA LEU A 136 16.37 8.29 7.95
C LEU A 136 17.88 8.45 7.70
N ILE A 137 18.44 7.73 6.73
CA ILE A 137 19.87 7.79 6.39
C ILE A 137 20.17 8.97 5.47
N PHE A 138 19.24 9.37 4.60
CA PHE A 138 19.51 10.38 3.57
C PHE A 138 19.97 11.73 4.13
N PRO A 139 19.37 12.30 5.20
CA PRO A 139 19.89 13.50 5.85
C PRO A 139 21.33 13.35 6.36
N PHE A 140 21.68 12.18 6.92
CA PHE A 140 23.05 11.91 7.34
C PHE A 140 24.03 11.92 6.16
N LEU A 141 23.65 11.34 5.02
CA LEU A 141 24.48 11.37 3.81
C LEU A 141 24.69 12.80 3.28
N ILE A 142 23.66 13.65 3.37
CA ILE A 142 23.77 15.08 3.00
C ILE A 142 24.72 15.80 3.95
N ALA A 143 24.57 15.60 5.27
CA ALA A 143 25.37 16.29 6.28
C ALA A 143 26.87 15.93 6.26
N HIS A 144 27.22 14.79 5.67
CA HIS A 144 28.60 14.31 5.54
C HIS A 144 29.14 14.32 4.10
N ASP A 145 28.46 15.00 3.17
CA ASP A 145 28.85 15.08 1.75
C ASP A 145 29.02 13.71 1.06
N LEU A 146 28.34 12.68 1.55
CA LEU A 146 28.32 11.31 1.01
C LEU A 146 27.20 11.08 -0.01
N TRP A 147 26.39 12.10 -0.28
CA TRP A 147 25.33 12.07 -1.29
C TRP A 147 25.84 12.53 -2.66
N ILE A 148 25.10 12.16 -3.72
CA ILE A 148 25.47 12.42 -5.13
C ILE A 148 25.67 13.91 -5.45
N ALA A 149 25.13 14.83 -4.62
CA ALA A 149 25.29 16.28 -4.82
C ALA A 149 26.60 16.87 -4.29
N SER A 150 27.50 16.08 -3.71
CA SER A 150 28.87 16.53 -3.45
C SER A 150 29.65 16.85 -4.75
N LEU A 151 29.12 16.44 -5.91
CA LEU A 151 29.61 16.81 -7.24
C LEU A 151 29.13 18.20 -7.75
N ASP A 152 28.21 18.85 -7.01
CA ASP A 152 27.57 20.17 -7.18
C ASP A 152 26.06 20.00 -6.89
N ALA A 153 25.53 20.85 -6.00
CA ALA A 153 24.15 20.79 -5.52
C ALA A 153 23.10 20.79 -6.66
N ARG A 154 23.38 21.50 -7.76
CA ARG A 154 22.46 21.58 -8.91
C ARG A 154 22.33 20.24 -9.62
N TYR A 155 23.45 19.54 -9.83
CA TYR A 155 23.47 18.27 -10.56
C TYR A 155 22.98 17.14 -9.67
N GLY A 156 23.33 17.13 -8.38
CA GLY A 156 22.83 16.11 -7.47
C GLY A 156 21.32 16.22 -7.21
N ALA A 157 20.78 17.44 -7.08
CA ALA A 157 19.33 17.62 -6.99
C ALA A 157 18.62 17.09 -8.24
N LEU A 158 19.15 17.35 -9.44
CA LEU A 158 18.61 16.81 -10.69
C LEU A 158 18.70 15.27 -10.75
N LEU A 159 19.83 14.68 -10.34
CA LEU A 159 20.02 13.22 -10.31
C LEU A 159 19.07 12.52 -9.33
N TYR A 160 18.72 13.16 -8.21
CA TYR A 160 17.75 12.60 -7.26
C TYR A 160 16.28 12.84 -7.68
N LEU A 161 15.97 13.98 -8.32
CA LEU A 161 14.59 14.35 -8.63
C LEU A 161 14.13 13.90 -10.02
N LEU A 162 14.99 13.95 -11.04
CA LEU A 162 14.60 13.64 -12.42
C LEU A 162 14.18 12.20 -12.63
N PRO A 163 14.89 11.16 -12.13
CA PRO A 163 14.45 9.78 -12.31
C PRO A 163 13.06 9.49 -11.70
N PRO A 164 12.75 9.85 -10.44
CA PRO A 164 11.42 9.61 -9.89
C PRO A 164 10.33 10.47 -10.55
N LEU A 165 10.63 11.72 -10.94
CA LEU A 165 9.68 12.56 -11.69
C LEU A 165 9.41 12.00 -13.09
N GLY A 166 10.45 11.54 -13.79
CA GLY A 166 10.34 10.89 -15.09
C GLY A 166 9.53 9.59 -15.00
N PHE A 167 9.76 8.80 -13.96
CA PHE A 167 8.96 7.60 -13.70
C PHE A 167 7.51 7.94 -13.34
N ALA A 168 7.28 8.97 -12.52
CA ALA A 168 5.93 9.45 -12.19
C ALA A 168 5.18 9.94 -13.45
N LEU A 169 5.86 10.67 -14.34
CA LEU A 169 5.29 11.10 -15.61
C LEU A 169 5.00 9.90 -16.53
N PHE A 170 5.94 8.97 -16.68
CA PHE A 170 5.75 7.75 -17.47
C PHE A 170 4.53 6.96 -16.97
N THR A 171 4.43 6.75 -15.66
CA THR A 171 3.31 6.01 -15.07
C THR A 171 1.99 6.76 -15.19
N ALA A 172 1.98 8.09 -15.10
CA ALA A 172 0.79 8.91 -15.36
C ALA A 172 0.32 8.78 -16.81
N VAL A 173 1.24 8.83 -17.78
CA VAL A 173 0.92 8.65 -19.22
C VAL A 173 0.43 7.24 -19.51
N ALA A 174 1.12 6.22 -19.01
CA ALA A 174 0.71 4.82 -19.17
C ALA A 174 -0.67 4.58 -18.56
N ALA A 175 -0.91 5.09 -17.35
CA ALA A 175 -2.19 4.96 -16.67
C ALA A 175 -3.31 5.68 -17.41
N ALA A 176 -3.05 6.90 -17.92
CA ALA A 176 -4.02 7.63 -18.71
C ALA A 176 -4.45 6.82 -19.95
N ARG A 177 -3.50 6.21 -20.68
CA ARG A 177 -3.79 5.45 -21.89
C ARG A 177 -4.49 4.11 -21.63
N GLU A 178 -4.18 3.44 -20.53
CA GLU A 178 -4.67 2.08 -20.27
C GLU A 178 -5.98 2.08 -19.47
N SER A 179 -6.25 3.14 -18.70
CA SER A 179 -7.52 3.30 -17.96
C SER A 179 -8.68 3.88 -18.79
N THR A 180 -8.50 4.09 -20.11
CA THR A 180 -9.59 4.48 -21.03
C THR A 180 -10.79 3.53 -20.89
N TYR A 181 -10.53 2.23 -20.72
CA TYR A 181 -11.55 1.20 -20.52
C TYR A 181 -12.18 1.21 -19.12
N THR A 182 -11.46 1.65 -18.09
CA THR A 182 -11.93 1.66 -16.70
C THR A 182 -12.89 2.83 -16.43
N TYR A 183 -12.67 3.97 -17.09
CA TYR A 183 -13.46 5.19 -16.89
C TYR A 183 -14.44 5.47 -18.04
N SER A 184 -14.69 4.51 -18.94
CA SER A 184 -15.56 4.67 -20.12
C SER A 184 -15.27 5.96 -20.91
N MET A 185 -13.99 6.30 -21.07
CA MET A 185 -13.61 7.49 -21.84
C MET A 185 -13.74 7.17 -23.33
N ASN A 186 -14.60 7.91 -24.03
CA ASN A 186 -14.84 7.74 -25.48
C ASN A 186 -13.70 8.28 -26.36
N SER A 187 -12.64 8.86 -25.78
CA SER A 187 -11.51 9.46 -26.49
C SER A 187 -10.18 9.23 -25.77
N LEU A 188 -9.07 9.36 -26.51
CA LEU A 188 -7.73 9.32 -25.93
C LEU A 188 -7.56 10.50 -24.93
N PRO A 189 -6.83 10.28 -23.82
CA PRO A 189 -6.64 11.32 -22.81
C PRO A 189 -5.94 12.54 -23.42
N ASN A 190 -6.49 13.72 -23.15
CA ASN A 190 -5.86 14.97 -23.57
C ASN A 190 -4.74 15.38 -22.58
N ARG A 191 -4.03 16.48 -22.88
CA ARG A 191 -2.94 16.97 -22.01
C ARG A 191 -3.43 17.36 -20.61
N ALA A 192 -4.65 17.88 -20.48
CA ALA A 192 -5.23 18.25 -19.18
C ALA A 192 -5.57 17.02 -18.33
N ASP A 193 -6.00 15.91 -18.93
CA ASP A 193 -6.24 14.64 -18.24
C ASP A 193 -4.94 14.07 -17.64
N ILE A 194 -3.87 14.10 -18.44
CA ILE A 194 -2.53 13.66 -18.02
C ILE A 194 -2.01 14.58 -16.90
N ALA A 195 -2.15 15.89 -17.05
CA ALA A 195 -1.75 16.87 -16.04
C ALA A 195 -2.52 16.67 -14.72
N THR A 196 -3.83 16.44 -14.77
CA THR A 196 -4.66 16.16 -13.59
C THR A 196 -4.24 14.88 -12.90
N ARG A 197 -3.95 13.81 -13.66
CA ARG A 197 -3.44 12.55 -13.11
C ARG A 197 -2.04 12.68 -12.52
N PHE A 198 -1.20 13.52 -13.11
CA PHE A 198 0.13 13.82 -12.59
C PHE A 198 0.04 14.68 -11.31
N ALA A 199 -0.84 15.67 -11.24
CA ALA A 199 -1.04 16.52 -10.07
C ALA A 199 -1.42 15.71 -8.82
N ARG A 200 -2.11 14.58 -9.01
CA ARG A 200 -2.43 13.62 -7.96
C ARG A 200 -1.21 12.95 -7.30
N VAL A 201 -0.01 13.06 -7.87
CA VAL A 201 1.24 12.60 -7.23
C VAL A 201 1.48 13.33 -5.90
N VAL A 202 1.13 14.62 -5.81
CA VAL A 202 1.36 15.42 -4.60
C VAL A 202 0.57 14.90 -3.39
N PRO A 203 -0.77 14.77 -3.43
CA PRO A 203 -1.51 14.21 -2.30
C PRO A 203 -1.14 12.75 -2.02
N TYR A 204 -0.80 11.97 -3.05
CA TYR A 204 -0.31 10.60 -2.87
C TYR A 204 1.01 10.57 -2.08
N LEU A 205 1.98 11.41 -2.46
CA LEU A 205 3.26 11.52 -1.81
C LEU A 205 3.11 11.96 -0.35
N PHE A 206 2.22 12.94 -0.09
CA PHE A 206 1.89 13.37 1.27
C PHE A 206 1.32 12.23 2.11
N VAL A 207 0.27 11.56 1.65
CA VAL A 207 -0.40 10.48 2.41
C VAL A 207 0.54 9.30 2.65
N ASN A 208 1.29 8.85 1.64
CA ASN A 208 2.21 7.72 1.81
C ASN A 208 3.36 8.06 2.76
N THR A 209 3.90 9.28 2.68
CA THR A 209 4.96 9.74 3.59
C THR A 209 4.46 9.82 5.01
N ALA A 210 3.26 10.39 5.20
CA ALA A 210 2.62 10.47 6.50
C ALA A 210 2.29 9.09 7.09
N MET A 211 2.07 8.08 6.23
CA MET A 211 1.81 6.69 6.63
C MET A 211 3.06 5.84 6.82
N LEU A 212 4.25 6.36 6.51
CA LEU A 212 5.48 5.58 6.58
C LEU A 212 5.73 4.96 7.97
N PRO A 213 5.63 5.70 9.10
CA PRO A 213 5.85 5.09 10.41
C PRO A 213 4.80 4.03 10.74
N HIS A 214 3.55 4.25 10.31
CA HIS A 214 2.44 3.31 10.46
C HIS A 214 2.68 2.01 9.68
N HIS A 215 3.15 2.11 8.44
CA HIS A 215 3.49 0.95 7.62
C HIS A 215 4.69 0.18 8.19
N VAL A 216 5.71 0.85 8.72
CA VAL A 216 6.84 0.20 9.39
C VAL A 216 6.38 -0.60 10.61
N CYS A 217 5.57 0.00 11.48
CA CYS A 217 5.01 -0.69 12.66
C CYS A 217 4.17 -1.90 12.24
N ALA A 218 3.27 -1.71 11.26
CA ALA A 218 2.47 -2.80 10.72
C ALA A 218 3.34 -3.92 10.12
N PHE A 219 4.39 -3.59 9.38
CA PHE A 219 5.31 -4.57 8.82
C PHE A 219 6.01 -5.38 9.91
N LEU A 220 6.56 -4.72 10.94
CA LEU A 220 7.22 -5.38 12.07
C LEU A 220 6.27 -6.28 12.86
N GLU A 221 5.04 -5.81 13.13
CA GLU A 221 4.00 -6.64 13.75
C GLU A 221 3.64 -7.86 12.89
N GLY A 222 3.61 -7.73 11.56
CA GLY A 222 3.37 -8.88 10.68
C GLY A 222 4.53 -9.87 10.65
N LEU A 223 5.77 -9.38 10.74
CA LEU A 223 6.97 -10.21 10.69
C LEU A 223 7.26 -10.93 12.01
N PHE A 224 7.08 -10.25 13.15
CA PHE A 224 7.45 -10.76 14.48
C PHE A 224 6.26 -11.01 15.40
N GLY A 225 5.10 -10.43 15.11
CA GLY A 225 3.90 -10.59 15.92
C GLY A 225 3.14 -11.89 15.66
N PRO A 226 1.94 -12.03 16.26
CA PRO A 226 1.14 -13.24 16.15
C PRO A 226 0.61 -13.43 14.72
N MET A 227 0.50 -14.69 14.30
CA MET A 227 -0.05 -15.07 12.99
C MET A 227 -1.59 -15.05 12.97
N HIS A 228 -2.26 -15.00 14.12
CA HIS A 228 -3.73 -15.08 14.23
C HIS A 228 -4.29 -13.80 14.86
N ALA A 229 -3.99 -12.65 14.25
CA ALA A 229 -4.60 -11.40 14.65
C ALA A 229 -6.09 -11.40 14.27
N GLU A 230 -6.95 -10.95 15.17
CA GLU A 230 -8.39 -10.83 14.94
C GLU A 230 -8.64 -9.93 13.71
N PHE A 231 -9.42 -10.42 12.75
CA PHE A 231 -9.73 -9.67 11.54
C PHE A 231 -10.69 -8.52 11.85
N GLU A 232 -10.15 -7.34 12.12
CA GLU A 232 -10.96 -6.14 12.28
C GLU A 232 -11.47 -5.65 10.92
N ARG A 233 -12.79 -5.69 10.69
CA ARG A 233 -13.36 -5.23 9.42
C ARG A 233 -13.20 -3.71 9.26
N THR A 234 -12.78 -3.27 8.08
CA THR A 234 -12.93 -1.86 7.70
C THR A 234 -14.42 -1.53 7.62
N PRO A 235 -14.90 -0.45 8.28
CA PRO A 235 -16.29 -0.03 8.18
C PRO A 235 -16.68 0.22 6.72
N LYS A 236 -17.78 -0.39 6.26
CA LYS A 236 -18.41 -0.14 4.96
C LYS A 236 -19.78 0.49 5.19
N THR A 237 -20.14 1.53 4.46
CA THR A 237 -21.34 2.33 4.71
C THR A 237 -22.62 1.53 4.44
N ALA A 238 -22.59 0.62 3.47
CA ALA A 238 -23.74 -0.24 3.14
C ALA A 238 -24.15 -1.21 4.28
N ALA A 239 -23.28 -1.44 5.27
CA ALA A 239 -23.65 -2.21 6.47
C ALA A 239 -24.57 -1.42 7.42
N VAL A 240 -24.66 -0.10 7.27
CA VAL A 240 -25.49 0.80 8.10
C VAL A 240 -26.83 1.11 7.42
N THR A 241 -26.93 0.97 6.09
CA THR A 241 -28.14 1.32 5.31
C THR A 241 -29.12 0.14 5.13
N ALA A 242 -28.77 -1.09 5.55
CA ALA A 242 -29.65 -2.27 5.45
C ALA A 242 -30.80 -2.28 6.48
N THR A 243 -31.37 -1.12 6.79
CA THR A 243 -32.56 -0.97 7.65
C THR A 243 -33.77 -0.38 6.93
N ALA A 244 -33.75 -0.36 5.59
CA ALA A 244 -34.94 -0.01 4.81
C ALA A 244 -35.08 -1.00 3.65
N THR A 245 -36.26 -1.64 3.57
CA THR A 245 -36.72 -2.54 2.49
C THR A 245 -35.95 -3.85 2.30
N ASN A 246 -36.34 -4.88 3.06
CA ASN A 246 -36.77 -6.19 2.53
C ASN A 246 -37.22 -7.13 3.65
N SER A 247 -38.48 -7.58 3.57
CA SER A 247 -39.13 -8.51 4.48
C SER A 247 -38.69 -9.96 4.23
N ILE A 248 -37.50 -10.31 4.68
CA ILE A 248 -37.08 -11.71 4.87
C ILE A 248 -36.73 -11.84 6.36
N PRO A 249 -37.26 -12.84 7.10
CA PRO A 249 -36.90 -13.00 8.51
C PRO A 249 -35.45 -13.48 8.60
N SER A 250 -34.50 -12.55 8.59
CA SER A 250 -33.12 -12.84 8.96
C SER A 250 -33.07 -12.97 10.47
N THR A 251 -32.63 -14.12 10.96
CA THR A 251 -32.16 -14.30 12.34
C THR A 251 -31.29 -13.09 12.70
N ARG A 252 -31.72 -12.30 13.69
CA ARG A 252 -30.96 -11.14 14.20
C ARG A 252 -29.52 -11.60 14.45
N PRO A 253 -28.50 -11.02 13.79
CA PRO A 253 -27.14 -11.25 14.24
C PRO A 253 -27.08 -10.70 15.67
N VAL A 254 -26.81 -11.58 16.63
CA VAL A 254 -26.47 -11.17 17.99
C VAL A 254 -25.32 -10.19 17.85
N ALA A 255 -25.53 -8.95 18.29
CA ALA A 255 -24.48 -7.96 18.37
C ALA A 255 -23.44 -8.47 19.38
N SER A 256 -22.49 -9.29 18.93
CA SER A 256 -21.29 -9.54 19.71
C SER A 256 -20.64 -8.17 19.86
N ARG A 257 -20.53 -7.68 21.10
CA ARG A 257 -19.61 -6.59 21.42
C ARG A 257 -18.25 -7.03 20.89
N SER A 258 -17.86 -6.51 19.72
CA SER A 258 -16.52 -6.72 19.22
C SER A 258 -15.58 -6.15 20.29
N PRO A 259 -14.54 -6.91 20.70
CA PRO A 259 -13.53 -6.38 21.59
C PRO A 259 -13.03 -5.05 21.03
N LYS A 260 -12.92 -4.03 21.88
CA LYS A 260 -12.31 -2.76 21.47
C LYS A 260 -10.90 -3.06 20.95
N PRO A 261 -10.53 -2.48 19.80
CA PRO A 261 -9.31 -2.85 19.07
C PRO A 261 -8.07 -2.68 19.94
N ARG A 262 -7.19 -3.68 19.97
CA ARG A 262 -5.81 -3.54 20.48
C ARG A 262 -4.89 -3.17 19.31
N LEU A 263 -5.17 -2.07 18.62
CA LEU A 263 -4.05 -1.29 18.07
C LEU A 263 -3.25 -0.87 19.30
N ASP A 264 -1.99 -1.28 19.41
CA ASP A 264 -1.12 -0.66 20.41
C ASP A 264 -0.91 0.80 19.99
N ARG A 265 -1.89 1.64 20.33
CA ARG A 265 -1.93 3.06 19.98
C ARG A 265 -0.65 3.74 20.45
N ARG A 266 0.02 3.20 21.48
CA ARG A 266 1.26 3.76 22.03
C ARG A 266 2.42 3.51 21.08
N ALA A 267 2.61 2.29 20.56
CA ALA A 267 3.69 1.98 19.63
C ALA A 267 3.58 2.81 18.32
N TYR A 268 2.39 2.85 17.71
CA TYR A 268 2.14 3.65 16.51
C TYR A 268 2.30 5.16 16.77
N PHE A 269 1.89 5.63 17.95
CA PHE A 269 2.07 7.02 18.35
C PHE A 269 3.54 7.38 18.60
N ALA A 270 4.28 6.51 19.29
CA ALA A 270 5.70 6.68 19.51
C ALA A 270 6.49 6.69 18.19
N ALA A 271 6.12 5.84 17.23
CA ALA A 271 6.73 5.84 15.91
C ALA A 271 6.46 7.15 15.14
N ASP A 272 5.20 7.61 15.11
CA ASP A 272 4.85 8.89 14.47
C ASP A 272 5.60 10.06 15.13
N LEU A 273 5.67 10.10 16.46
CA LEU A 273 6.41 11.13 17.22
C LEU A 273 7.92 11.05 16.95
N GLY A 274 8.50 9.84 16.95
CA GLY A 274 9.92 9.62 16.71
C GLY A 274 10.36 10.07 15.32
N PHE A 275 9.64 9.69 14.28
CA PHE A 275 9.92 10.15 12.91
C PHE A 275 9.77 11.66 12.78
N THR A 276 8.76 12.25 13.42
CA THR A 276 8.55 13.71 13.42
C THR A 276 9.72 14.42 14.12
N ALA A 277 10.11 13.96 15.30
CA ALA A 277 11.19 14.55 16.08
C ALA A 277 12.54 14.47 15.33
N VAL A 278 12.89 13.30 14.79
CA VAL A 278 14.13 13.12 14.00
C VAL A 278 14.12 14.03 12.76
N SER A 279 12.99 14.13 12.07
CA SER A 279 12.87 15.00 10.89
C SER A 279 13.01 16.49 11.26
N LEU A 280 12.45 16.91 12.39
CA LEU A 280 12.62 18.29 12.89
C LEU A 280 14.05 18.57 13.34
N CYS A 281 14.73 17.63 14.00
CA CYS A 281 16.14 17.76 14.35
C CYS A 281 17.01 17.97 13.10
N TRP A 282 16.78 17.20 12.04
CA TRP A 282 17.47 17.39 10.76
C TRP A 282 17.12 18.73 10.11
N ALA A 283 15.84 19.14 10.13
CA ALA A 283 15.42 20.43 9.60
C ALA A 283 16.11 21.60 10.30
N THR A 284 16.22 21.55 11.64
CA THR A 284 16.96 22.54 12.42
C THR A 284 18.44 22.50 12.10
N HIS A 285 19.07 21.33 12.10
CA HIS A 285 20.49 21.17 11.77
C HIS A 285 20.84 21.77 10.41
N PHE A 286 20.07 21.44 9.37
CA PHE A 286 20.30 21.99 8.03
C PHE A 286 20.02 23.49 7.93
N SER A 287 19.03 24.00 8.67
CA SER A 287 18.76 25.44 8.72
C SER A 287 19.94 26.21 9.33
N LEU A 288 20.52 25.68 10.41
CA LEU A 288 21.70 26.27 11.07
C LEU A 288 22.96 26.15 10.19
N ALA A 289 23.08 25.07 9.41
CA ALA A 289 24.17 24.87 8.46
C ALA A 289 24.00 25.65 7.13
N GLY A 290 22.91 26.41 6.95
CA GLY A 290 22.63 27.15 5.72
C GLY A 290 22.16 26.30 4.54
N ASN A 291 21.93 24.99 4.74
CA ASN A 291 21.41 24.09 3.71
C ASN A 291 19.87 24.11 3.67
N TYR A 292 19.32 25.22 3.18
CA TYR A 292 17.87 25.45 3.21
C TYR A 292 17.06 24.43 2.39
N PHE A 293 17.62 23.89 1.30
CA PHE A 293 16.92 22.87 0.51
C PHE A 293 16.74 21.57 1.30
N ALA A 294 17.79 21.09 1.97
CA ALA A 294 17.71 19.91 2.82
C ALA A 294 16.82 20.17 4.05
N ALA A 295 16.88 21.39 4.61
CA ALA A 295 16.00 21.81 5.71
C ALA A 295 14.52 21.74 5.32
N LEU A 296 14.15 22.25 4.14
CA LEU A 296 12.80 22.19 3.60
C LEU A 296 12.32 20.74 3.39
N GLY A 297 13.19 19.87 2.85
CA GLY A 297 12.87 18.46 2.69
C GLY A 297 12.58 17.75 4.02
N ALA A 298 13.44 17.98 5.02
CA ALA A 298 13.26 17.42 6.36
C ALA A 298 12.01 17.99 7.07
N ALA A 299 11.75 19.29 6.94
CA ALA A 299 10.55 19.93 7.47
C ALA A 299 9.27 19.39 6.80
N TRP A 300 9.31 19.14 5.50
CA TRP A 300 8.18 18.56 4.76
C TRP A 300 7.82 17.14 5.25
N LEU A 301 8.83 16.30 5.54
CA LEU A 301 8.60 14.97 6.14
C LEU A 301 7.88 15.09 7.49
N ALA A 302 8.35 15.97 8.37
CA ALA A 302 7.71 16.24 9.66
C ALA A 302 6.27 16.74 9.48
N ALA A 303 6.05 17.67 8.55
CA ALA A 303 4.75 18.24 8.27
C ALA A 303 3.75 17.20 7.72
N CYS A 304 4.19 16.25 6.91
CA CYS A 304 3.33 15.16 6.42
C CYS A 304 2.80 14.31 7.58
N ILE A 305 3.69 13.86 8.46
CA ILE A 305 3.36 12.97 9.58
C ILE A 305 2.46 13.70 10.58
N ALA A 306 2.83 14.92 10.96
CA ALA A 306 2.03 15.75 11.87
C ALA A 306 0.67 16.14 11.26
N GLY A 307 0.64 16.52 9.98
CA GLY A 307 -0.57 16.95 9.29
C GLY A 307 -1.63 15.86 9.21
N LEU A 308 -1.24 14.61 8.97
CA LEU A 308 -2.18 13.49 8.97
C LEU A 308 -2.76 13.23 10.37
N ARG A 309 -2.01 13.48 11.45
CA ARG A 309 -2.52 13.39 12.83
C ARG A 309 -3.52 14.49 13.14
N VAL A 310 -3.26 15.72 12.70
CA VAL A 310 -4.23 16.82 12.82
C VAL A 310 -5.52 16.48 12.07
N ALA A 311 -5.40 15.93 10.85
CA ALA A 311 -6.55 15.49 10.07
C ALA A 311 -7.39 14.38 10.75
N GLN A 312 -6.79 13.58 11.64
CA GLN A 312 -7.54 12.62 12.47
C GLN A 312 -8.28 13.27 13.64
N ALA A 313 -7.71 14.33 14.20
CA ALA A 313 -8.22 15.00 15.40
C ALA A 313 -9.35 16.00 15.10
N LEU A 314 -9.47 16.48 13.85
CA LEU A 314 -10.51 17.41 13.46
C LEU A 314 -11.92 16.79 13.65
N PRO A 315 -12.84 17.48 14.34
CA PRO A 315 -14.20 17.00 14.52
C PRO A 315 -14.87 16.83 13.15
N ARG A 316 -15.53 15.68 12.97
CA ARG A 316 -16.24 15.35 11.74
C ARG A 316 -17.38 16.35 11.57
N ALA A 317 -17.29 17.22 10.57
CA ALA A 317 -18.43 18.02 10.15
C ALA A 317 -19.57 17.04 9.78
N GLY A 318 -20.66 17.09 10.56
CA GLY A 318 -21.78 16.17 10.43
C GLY A 318 -22.32 16.16 9.00
N ARG A 319 -22.55 14.95 8.49
CA ARG A 319 -23.49 14.67 7.40
C ARG A 319 -24.47 13.63 7.91
#